data_AF-A0A924E309-F1
#
_entry.id   AF-A0A924E309-F1
#
_cell.length_a   1.000
_cell.length_b   1.000
_cell.length_c   1.000
_cell.angle_alpha   90.00
_cell.angle_beta   90.00
_cell.angle_gamma   90.00
#
_symmetry.space_group_name_H-M   'P 1'
#
loop_
_entity.id
_entity.type
_entity.pdbx_description
1 polymer ?
#
loop_
_entity_poly.entity_id
_entity_poly.type
_entity_poly.pdbx_seq_one_letter_code
_entity_poly.pdbx_strand_id
1 'polypeptide(L)'
;MLALNAAIAAARAGEHGRGLSIVAEEAGKIARDTVPATVSITPMVSGLQDGCDVATKALQRIAGDMENGTELAFQVGMALTALDQQFTNFREDLGQLNLG
;
A
#
# COMPACT_ATOMS: atom_id res chain seq x y z
N MET A 1 -36.10 8.59 -0.10
CA MET A 1 -37.52 8.27 0.22
C MET A 1 -38.11 9.11 1.37
N LEU A 2 -37.36 9.48 2.42
CA LEU A 2 -37.88 10.32 3.53
C LEU A 2 -38.29 11.76 3.13
N ALA A 3 -37.47 12.47 2.35
CA ALA A 3 -37.74 13.86 1.96
C ALA A 3 -39.02 14.02 1.11
N LEU A 4 -39.30 13.04 0.24
CA LEU A 4 -40.50 13.02 -0.59
C LEU A 4 -41.77 12.80 0.26
N ASN A 5 -41.74 11.88 1.22
CA ASN A 5 -42.87 11.62 2.11
C ASN A 5 -43.17 12.82 3.03
N ALA A 6 -42.13 13.52 3.47
CA ALA A 6 -42.27 14.73 4.27
C ALA A 6 -42.85 15.91 3.47
N ALA A 7 -42.45 16.07 2.20
CA ALA A 7 -43.03 17.06 1.29
C ALA A 7 -44.52 16.79 1.00
N ILE A 8 -44.90 15.52 0.80
CA ILE A 8 -46.30 15.11 0.62
C ILE A 8 -47.12 15.38 1.89
N ALA A 9 -46.58 15.06 3.07
CA ALA A 9 -47.24 15.32 4.35
C ALA A 9 -47.39 16.82 4.65
N ALA A 10 -46.38 17.63 4.29
CA ALA A 10 -46.43 19.09 4.42
C ALA A 10 -47.50 19.73 3.51
N ALA A 11 -47.60 19.27 2.26
CA ALA A 11 -48.64 19.72 1.33
C ALA A 11 -50.06 19.36 1.83
N ARG A 12 -50.20 18.21 2.50
CA ARG A 12 -51.47 17.76 3.11
C ARG A 12 -51.88 18.54 4.37
N ALA A 13 -50.93 19.15 5.08
CA ALA A 13 -51.14 19.85 6.35
C ALA A 13 -51.37 21.37 6.20
N GLY A 14 -51.29 21.93 4.99
CA GLY A 14 -51.52 23.36 4.73
C GLY A 14 -50.56 24.28 5.51
N GLU A 15 -51.08 25.33 6.15
CA GLU A 15 -50.29 26.29 6.95
C GLU A 15 -49.48 25.63 8.08
N HIS A 16 -50.01 24.57 8.71
CA HIS A 16 -49.33 23.82 9.77
C HIS A 16 -48.17 22.96 9.25
N GLY A 17 -48.10 22.72 7.94
CA GLY A 17 -47.05 21.93 7.27
C GLY A 17 -45.81 22.71 6.86
N ARG A 18 -45.81 24.05 6.99
CA ARG A 18 -44.69 24.91 6.54
C ARG A 18 -43.34 24.53 7.15
N GLY A 19 -43.30 24.28 8.46
CA GLY A 19 -42.07 23.84 9.14
C GLY A 19 -41.56 22.49 8.64
N LEU A 20 -42.48 21.54 8.41
CA LEU A 20 -42.17 20.23 7.85
C LEU A 20 -41.66 20.31 6.40
N SER A 21 -42.19 21.25 5.60
CA SER A 21 -41.73 21.50 4.24
C SER A 21 -40.28 21.99 4.22
N ILE A 22 -39.92 22.93 5.10
CA ILE A 22 -38.56 23.48 5.19
C ILE A 22 -37.56 22.41 5.63
N VAL A 23 -37.92 21.59 6.63
CA VAL A 23 -37.08 20.48 7.08
C VAL A 23 -36.89 19.42 5.99
N ALA A 24 -37.93 19.13 5.21
CA ALA A 24 -37.84 18.20 4.09
C ALA A 24 -36.92 18.72 2.98
N GLU A 25 -36.97 20.02 2.69
CA GLU A 25 -36.15 20.68 1.69
C GLU A 25 -34.66 20.70 2.10
N GLU A 26 -34.37 21.04 3.35
CA GLU A 26 -32.98 21.05 3.86
C GLU A 26 -32.41 19.62 3.96
N ALA A 27 -33.20 18.64 4.40
CA ALA A 27 -32.78 17.24 4.38
C ALA A 27 -32.53 16.74 2.94
N GLY A 28 -33.32 17.18 1.98
CA GLY A 28 -33.10 16.92 0.56
C GLY A 28 -31.83 17.56 0.03
N LYS A 29 -31.52 18.79 0.47
CA LYS A 29 -30.29 19.51 0.12
C LYS A 29 -29.05 18.82 0.69
N ILE A 30 -29.06 18.50 1.99
CA ILE A 30 -27.98 17.74 2.63
C ILE A 30 -27.75 16.41 1.93
N ALA A 31 -28.82 15.68 1.57
CA ALA A 31 -28.69 14.43 0.84
C ALA A 31 -28.08 14.63 -0.56
N ARG A 32 -28.50 15.67 -1.29
CA ARG A 32 -27.93 16.01 -2.61
C ARG A 32 -26.45 16.38 -2.54
N ASP A 33 -26.02 17.03 -1.46
CA ASP A 33 -24.62 17.45 -1.30
C ASP A 33 -23.74 16.31 -0.75
N THR A 34 -24.29 15.45 0.13
CA THR A 34 -23.54 14.37 0.80
C THR A 34 -23.39 13.11 -0.07
N VAL A 35 -24.39 12.79 -0.90
CA VAL A 35 -24.36 11.60 -1.76
C VAL A 35 -23.21 11.65 -2.77
N PRO A 36 -22.97 12.76 -3.52
CA PRO A 36 -21.84 12.86 -4.44
C PRO A 36 -20.49 12.75 -3.73
N ALA A 37 -20.35 13.37 -2.56
CA ALA A 37 -19.13 13.27 -1.76
C ALA A 37 -18.86 11.82 -1.34
N THR A 38 -19.90 11.09 -0.93
CA THR A 38 -19.80 9.67 -0.54
C THR A 38 -19.46 8.79 -1.75
N VAL A 39 -20.09 9.04 -2.91
CA VAL A 39 -19.78 8.33 -4.17
C VAL A 39 -18.35 8.60 -4.64
N SER A 40 -17.80 9.79 -4.37
CA SER A 40 -16.43 10.16 -4.72
C SER A 40 -15.37 9.48 -3.83
N ILE A 41 -15.72 9.08 -2.60
CA ILE A 41 -14.77 8.40 -1.69
C ILE A 41 -14.46 6.98 -2.18
N THR A 42 -15.42 6.27 -2.78
CA THR A 42 -15.21 4.90 -3.27
C THR A 42 -14.02 4.75 -4.23
N PRO A 43 -13.89 5.54 -5.30
CA PRO A 43 -12.72 5.44 -6.19
C PRO A 43 -11.42 5.86 -5.50
N MET A 44 -11.45 6.80 -4.54
CA MET A 44 -10.25 7.16 -3.77
C MET A 44 -9.76 5.99 -2.90
N VAL A 45 -10.67 5.31 -2.21
CA VAL A 45 -10.34 4.12 -1.40
C VAL A 45 -9.84 2.99 -2.29
N SER A 46 -10.44 2.77 -3.45
CA SER A 46 -9.95 1.79 -4.43
C SER A 46 -8.53 2.11 -4.89
N GLY A 47 -8.25 3.38 -5.23
CA GLY A 47 -6.90 3.79 -5.64
C GLY A 47 -5.86 3.65 -4.52
N LEU A 48 -6.25 3.87 -3.27
CA LEU A 48 -5.38 3.61 -2.11
C LEU A 48 -5.09 2.11 -1.95
N GLN A 49 -6.10 1.25 -2.11
CA GLN A 49 -5.94 -0.20 -2.06
C GLN A 49 -5.01 -0.70 -3.18
N ASP A 50 -5.22 -0.23 -4.42
CA ASP A 50 -4.35 -0.55 -5.55
C ASP A 50 -2.89 -0.11 -5.29
N GLY A 51 -2.71 1.09 -4.70
CA GLY A 51 -1.40 1.60 -4.30
C GLY A 51 -0.72 0.72 -3.25
N CYS A 52 -1.46 0.27 -2.24
CA CYS A 52 -0.96 -0.66 -1.22
C CYS A 52 -0.55 -2.02 -1.83
N ASP A 53 -1.32 -2.54 -2.78
CA ASP A 53 -0.99 -3.79 -3.48
C ASP A 53 0.29 -3.67 -4.31
N VAL A 54 0.47 -2.54 -5.01
CA VAL A 54 1.70 -2.24 -5.75
C VAL A 54 2.90 -2.16 -4.80
N ALA A 55 2.76 -1.44 -3.69
CA ALA A 55 3.81 -1.31 -2.69
C ALA A 55 4.20 -2.68 -2.08
N THR A 56 3.21 -3.53 -1.79
CA THR A 56 3.44 -4.87 -1.24
C THR A 56 4.20 -5.76 -2.22
N LYS A 57 3.81 -5.74 -3.51
CA LYS A 57 4.54 -6.49 -4.56
C LYS A 57 5.97 -5.99 -4.74
N ALA A 58 6.19 -4.69 -4.67
CA ALA A 58 7.53 -4.11 -4.73
C ALA A 58 8.39 -4.57 -3.55
N LEU A 59 7.85 -4.56 -2.33
CA LEU A 59 8.55 -5.05 -1.13
C LEU A 59 8.87 -6.54 -1.20
N GLN A 60 7.97 -7.37 -1.72
CA GLN A 60 8.22 -8.79 -1.94
C GLN A 60 9.39 -9.02 -2.91
N ARG A 61 9.46 -8.23 -3.99
CA ARG A 61 10.57 -8.31 -4.93
C ARG A 61 11.89 -7.88 -4.30
N ILE A 62 11.89 -6.77 -3.55
CA ILE A 62 13.07 -6.28 -2.83
C ILE A 62 13.58 -7.34 -1.84
N ALA A 63 12.68 -8.01 -1.13
CA ALA A 63 13.06 -9.09 -0.21
C ALA A 63 13.76 -10.25 -0.94
N GLY A 64 13.25 -10.68 -2.09
CA GLY A 64 13.90 -11.72 -2.91
C GLY A 64 15.25 -11.29 -3.49
N ASP A 65 15.36 -10.04 -3.96
CA ASP A 65 16.62 -9.49 -4.45
C ASP A 65 17.66 -9.38 -3.32
N MET A 66 17.23 -9.07 -2.09
CA MET A 66 18.09 -9.02 -0.91
C MET A 66 18.60 -10.42 -0.52
N GLU A 67 17.74 -11.44 -0.55
CA GLU A 67 18.13 -12.83 -0.31
C GLU A 67 19.21 -13.28 -1.32
N ASN A 68 18.98 -13.03 -2.61
CA ASN A 68 19.98 -13.30 -3.65
C ASN A 68 21.29 -12.53 -3.43
N GLY A 69 21.19 -11.26 -3.01
CA GLY A 69 22.35 -10.43 -2.70
C GLY A 69 23.17 -10.99 -1.52
N THR A 70 22.50 -11.48 -0.48
CA THR A 70 23.17 -12.11 0.67
C THR A 70 23.87 -13.42 0.30
N GLU A 71 23.24 -14.23 -0.54
CA GLU A 71 23.83 -15.47 -1.06
C GLU A 71 25.09 -15.18 -1.90
N LEU A 72 25.02 -14.19 -2.80
CA LEU A 72 26.16 -13.77 -3.60
C LEU A 72 27.32 -13.26 -2.72
N ALA A 73 27.01 -12.45 -1.71
CA ALA A 73 28.01 -11.94 -0.77
C ALA A 73 28.67 -13.08 0.01
N PHE A 74 27.91 -14.09 0.41
CA PHE A 74 28.44 -15.29 1.06
C PHE A 74 29.38 -16.07 0.15
N GLN A 75 29.00 -16.29 -1.12
CA GLN A 75 29.84 -16.96 -2.11
C GLN A 75 31.16 -16.21 -2.36
N VAL A 76 31.10 -14.89 -2.45
CA VAL A 76 32.31 -14.04 -2.56
C VAL A 76 33.20 -14.22 -1.33
N GLY A 77 32.62 -14.22 -0.12
CA GLY A 77 33.34 -14.47 1.12
C GLY A 77 34.08 -15.83 1.09
N MET A 78 33.40 -16.90 0.69
CA MET A 78 34.02 -18.22 0.57
C MET A 78 35.16 -18.25 -0.47
N ALA A 79 34.96 -17.59 -1.61
CA ALA A 79 36.00 -17.51 -2.64
C ALA A 79 37.26 -16.78 -2.14
N LEU A 80 37.09 -15.71 -1.36
CA LEU A 80 38.21 -14.99 -0.74
C LEU A 80 38.95 -15.85 0.28
N THR A 81 38.23 -16.59 1.14
CA THR A 81 38.85 -17.54 2.07
C THR A 81 39.61 -18.64 1.33
N ALA A 82 39.07 -19.16 0.22
CA ALA A 82 39.76 -20.15 -0.59
C ALA A 82 41.04 -19.60 -1.23
N LEU A 83 41.02 -18.34 -1.70
CA LEU A 83 42.20 -17.66 -2.23
C LEU A 83 43.27 -17.47 -1.16
N ASP A 84 42.89 -17.04 0.05
CA ASP A 84 43.82 -16.86 1.17
C ASP A 84 44.52 -18.18 1.55
N GLN A 85 43.77 -19.29 1.56
CA GLN A 85 44.34 -20.62 1.78
C GLN A 85 45.31 -21.02 0.67
N GLN A 86 44.98 -20.74 -0.60
CA GLN A 86 45.88 -21.00 -1.73
C GLN A 86 47.18 -20.20 -1.62
N PHE A 87 47.12 -18.92 -1.23
CA PHE A 87 48.31 -18.11 -1.00
C PHE A 87 49.17 -18.64 0.15
N THR A 88 48.53 -19.11 1.23
CA THR A 88 49.24 -19.73 2.36
C THR A 88 50.00 -20.97 1.92
N ASN A 89 49.34 -21.88 1.20
CA ASN A 89 49.96 -23.10 0.68
C ASN A 89 51.12 -22.76 -0.28
N PHE A 90 50.90 -21.82 -1.21
CA PHE A 90 51.94 -21.39 -2.15
C PHE A 90 53.17 -20.81 -1.44
N ARG A 91 52.98 -20.06 -0.36
CA ARG A 91 54.08 -19.53 0.46
C ARG A 91 54.85 -20.65 1.16
N GLU A 92 54.17 -21.68 1.64
CA GLU A 92 54.80 -22.87 2.23
C GLU A 92 55.63 -23.63 1.18
N ASP A 93 55.10 -23.84 -0.02
CA ASP A 93 55.79 -24.49 -1.14
C ASP A 93 57.09 -23.75 -1.53
N LEU A 94 57.03 -22.42 -1.63
CA LEU A 94 58.22 -21.59 -1.88
C LEU A 94 59.25 -21.68 -0.75
N GLY A 95 58.79 -21.80 0.50
CA GLY A 95 59.66 -21.98 1.66
C GLY A 95 60.44 -23.29 1.60
N GLN A 96 59.81 -24.37 1.14
CA GLN A 96 60.45 -25.68 0.99
C GLN A 96 61.51 -25.69 -0.12
N LEU A 97 61.28 -24.96 -1.22
CA LEU A 97 62.24 -24.85 -2.34
C LEU A 97 63.54 -24.12 -1.97
N ASN A 98 63.51 -23.21 -1.00
CA ASN A 98 64.68 -22.42 -0.61
C ASN A 98 65.58 -23.13 0.45
N LEU A 99 65.19 -24.33 0.89
CA LEU A 99 65.91 -25.17 1.86
C LEU A 99 66.51 -26.44 1.23
N GLY A 100 66.39 -26.62 -0.09
CA GLY A 100 66.91 -27.76 -0.86
C GLY A 100 68.16 -27.46 -1.67
#